data_AF-A0A3Q9BRV1-F1
#
_entry.id   AF-A0A3Q9BRV1-F1
#
_cell.length_a   1.000
_cell.length_b   1.000
_cell.length_c   1.000
_cell.angle_alpha   90.00
_cell.angle_beta   90.00
_cell.angle_gamma   90.00
#
_symmetry.space_group_name_H-M   'P 1'
#
loop_
_entity.id
_entity.type
_entity.pdbx_description
1 polymer ?
#
loop_
_entity_poly.entity_id
_entity_poly.type
_entity_poly.pdbx_seq_one_letter_code
_entity_poly.pdbx_strand_id
1 'polypeptide(L)'
;MPSDLTLNALLVDALEKLDLALNEALNLSQNSSEDFYHIGTLGRSIGLIREFQSPILEKYPELKPPPPWQDWSLPELTHEEIENVSEITNEELEAIDLALLSYSNHQFQKVARIVGVFMTESKLHKAGIPDIFYSQRIEALCGKGLFEFKGNLKFMRYCEVRLTQTAM
;
A
#
# COMPACT_ATOMS: atom_id res chain seq x y z
N MET A 1 -25.03 -29.11 18.49
CA MET A 1 -23.57 -28.94 18.68
C MET A 1 -22.82 -29.10 17.35
N PRO A 2 -22.84 -28.10 16.44
CA PRO A 2 -22.05 -28.12 15.19
C PRO A 2 -20.96 -27.03 15.12
N SER A 3 -20.79 -26.21 16.16
CA SER A 3 -19.92 -25.01 16.17
C SER A 3 -18.43 -25.31 16.32
N ASP A 4 -18.07 -26.41 17.00
CA ASP A 4 -16.67 -26.67 17.35
C ASP A 4 -15.89 -27.33 16.21
N LEU A 5 -16.57 -28.09 15.35
CA LEU A 5 -15.97 -28.71 14.15
C LEU A 5 -15.56 -27.68 13.10
N THR A 6 -16.31 -26.58 12.98
CA THR A 6 -16.01 -25.49 12.05
C THR A 6 -14.89 -24.58 12.57
N LEU A 7 -14.86 -24.31 13.88
CA LEU A 7 -13.77 -23.54 14.49
C LEU A 7 -12.44 -24.29 14.43
N ASN A 8 -12.44 -25.59 14.74
CA ASN A 8 -11.22 -26.40 14.68
C ASN A 8 -10.67 -26.50 13.26
N ALA A 9 -11.53 -26.62 12.24
CA ALA A 9 -11.08 -26.61 10.84
C ALA A 9 -10.43 -25.27 10.44
N LEU A 10 -11.03 -24.15 10.85
CA LEU A 10 -10.44 -22.81 10.62
C LEU A 10 -9.12 -22.64 11.36
N LEU A 11 -8.99 -23.18 12.58
CA LEU A 11 -7.75 -23.14 13.36
C LEU A 11 -6.65 -24.04 12.78
N VAL A 12 -6.99 -25.15 12.13
CA VAL A 12 -6.01 -26.01 11.45
C VAL A 12 -5.50 -25.32 10.18
N ASP A 13 -6.39 -24.81 9.32
CA ASP A 13 -6.02 -24.07 8.10
C ASP A 13 -5.17 -22.83 8.41
N ALA A 14 -5.53 -22.13 9.48
CA ALA A 14 -4.75 -21.06 10.08
C ALA A 14 -3.31 -21.42 10.44
N LEU A 15 -3.14 -22.52 11.19
CA LEU A 15 -1.84 -22.99 11.65
C LEU A 15 -0.98 -23.44 10.46
N GLU A 16 -1.57 -24.11 9.46
CA GLU A 16 -0.88 -24.50 8.24
C GLU A 16 -0.37 -23.28 7.44
N LYS A 17 -1.18 -22.22 7.34
CA LYS A 17 -0.77 -20.97 6.67
C LYS A 17 0.34 -20.23 7.43
N LEU A 18 0.28 -20.24 8.76
CA LEU A 18 1.33 -19.65 9.61
C LEU A 18 2.64 -20.44 9.52
N ASP A 19 2.59 -21.77 9.56
CA ASP A 19 3.77 -22.62 9.40
C ASP A 19 4.38 -22.45 8.01
N LEU A 20 3.56 -22.32 6.96
CA LEU A 20 4.06 -22.05 5.61
C LEU A 20 4.77 -20.68 5.54
N ALA A 21 4.15 -19.63 6.08
CA ALA A 21 4.73 -18.30 6.14
C ALA A 21 6.04 -18.26 6.96
N LEU A 22 6.09 -19.00 8.07
CA LEU A 22 7.28 -19.11 8.93
C LEU A 22 8.41 -19.85 8.20
N ASN A 23 8.11 -20.97 7.54
CA ASN A 23 9.10 -21.73 6.78
C ASN A 23 9.63 -20.94 5.58
N GLU A 24 8.75 -20.24 4.86
CA GLU A 24 9.15 -19.30 3.81
C GLU A 24 10.10 -18.24 4.38
N ALA A 25 9.74 -17.58 5.48
CA ALA A 25 10.58 -16.55 6.11
C ALA A 25 11.95 -17.07 6.60
N LEU A 26 11.98 -18.27 7.18
CA LEU A 26 13.23 -18.91 7.63
C LEU A 26 14.15 -19.25 6.45
N ASN A 27 13.60 -19.71 5.33
CA ASN A 27 14.36 -20.03 4.12
C ASN A 27 14.99 -18.79 3.46
N LEU A 28 14.39 -17.60 3.63
CA LEU A 28 14.98 -16.33 3.17
C LEU A 28 16.28 -16.00 3.91
N SER A 29 16.40 -16.38 5.18
CA SER A 29 17.61 -16.09 5.98
C SER A 29 18.83 -16.93 5.56
N GLN A 30 18.62 -18.00 4.79
CA GLN A 30 19.67 -18.97 4.45
C GLN A 30 20.25 -18.81 3.03
N ASN A 31 19.54 -18.14 2.12
CA ASN A 31 19.98 -17.91 0.74
C ASN A 31 20.05 -16.39 0.50
N SER A 32 21.24 -15.79 0.49
CA SER A 32 21.42 -14.33 0.37
C SER A 32 21.84 -13.86 -1.03
N SER A 33 21.60 -14.65 -2.07
CA SER A 33 22.13 -14.39 -3.42
C SER A 33 21.08 -14.06 -4.49
N GLU A 34 19.77 -14.01 -4.15
CA GLU A 34 18.70 -13.73 -5.13
C GLU A 34 17.62 -12.76 -4.59
N ASP A 35 18.01 -11.51 -4.33
CA ASP A 35 17.19 -10.46 -3.70
C ASP A 35 15.76 -10.30 -4.28
N PHE A 36 15.55 -10.52 -5.58
CA PHE A 36 14.24 -10.38 -6.21
C PHE A 36 13.26 -11.53 -5.89
N TYR A 37 13.74 -12.76 -5.69
CA TYR A 37 12.90 -13.91 -5.34
C TYR A 37 12.42 -13.85 -3.87
N HIS A 38 13.21 -13.19 -3.02
CA HIS A 38 12.92 -13.03 -1.60
C HIS A 38 11.75 -12.06 -1.34
N ILE A 39 11.62 -10.98 -2.12
CA ILE A 39 10.53 -10.00 -1.97
C ILE A 39 9.17 -10.63 -2.32
N GLY A 40 9.09 -11.43 -3.38
CA GLY A 40 7.86 -12.13 -3.78
C GLY A 40 7.40 -13.13 -2.73
N THR A 41 8.36 -13.86 -2.15
CA THR A 41 8.12 -14.83 -1.08
C THR A 41 7.63 -14.14 0.19
N LEU A 42 8.28 -13.06 0.63
CA LEU A 42 7.81 -12.23 1.77
C LEU A 42 6.41 -11.69 1.56
N GLY A 43 6.12 -11.18 0.36
CA GLY A 43 4.79 -10.68 0.00
C GLY A 43 3.71 -11.75 0.13
N ARG A 44 4.02 -12.98 -0.29
CA ARG A 44 3.14 -14.15 -0.14
C ARG A 44 2.95 -14.54 1.33
N SER A 45 4.03 -14.64 2.11
CA SER A 45 3.95 -14.98 3.53
C SER A 45 3.10 -13.97 4.31
N ILE A 46 3.26 -12.66 4.02
CA ILE A 46 2.43 -11.60 4.60
C ILE A 46 0.95 -11.76 4.19
N GLY A 47 0.68 -12.13 2.94
CA GLY A 47 -0.66 -12.41 2.44
C GLY A 47 -1.34 -13.52 3.23
N LEU A 48 -0.66 -14.65 3.42
CA LEU A 48 -1.16 -15.81 4.17
C LEU A 48 -1.48 -15.47 5.63
N ILE A 49 -0.61 -14.70 6.29
CA ILE A 49 -0.84 -14.22 7.66
C ILE A 49 -2.12 -13.37 7.73
N ARG A 50 -2.33 -12.49 6.74
CA ARG A 50 -3.53 -11.64 6.70
C ARG A 50 -4.80 -12.43 6.45
N GLU A 51 -4.76 -13.43 5.57
CA GLU A 51 -5.90 -14.32 5.32
C GLU A 51 -6.31 -15.09 6.58
N PHE A 52 -5.33 -15.57 7.35
CA PHE A 52 -5.58 -16.16 8.65
C PHE A 52 -6.22 -15.17 9.64
N GLN A 53 -5.69 -13.95 9.72
CA GLN A 53 -6.15 -12.95 10.68
C GLN A 53 -7.57 -12.43 10.37
N SER A 54 -7.97 -12.34 9.10
CA SER A 54 -9.24 -11.73 8.68
C SER A 54 -10.48 -12.27 9.44
N PRO A 55 -10.77 -13.59 9.46
CA PRO A 55 -11.94 -14.10 10.16
C PRO A 55 -11.90 -13.89 11.68
N ILE A 56 -10.69 -13.89 12.29
CA ILE A 56 -10.53 -13.62 13.72
C ILE A 56 -10.88 -12.15 14.01
N LEU A 57 -10.33 -11.23 13.23
CA LEU A 57 -10.53 -9.78 13.42
C LEU A 57 -11.94 -9.31 13.00
N GLU A 58 -12.64 -10.05 12.15
CA GLU A 58 -14.06 -9.84 11.87
C GLU A 58 -14.93 -10.25 13.06
N LYS A 59 -14.60 -11.38 13.71
CA LYS A 59 -15.33 -11.88 14.88
C LYS A 59 -15.00 -11.14 16.17
N TYR A 60 -13.76 -10.69 16.32
CA TYR A 60 -13.22 -10.01 17.49
C TYR A 60 -12.52 -8.69 17.08
N PRO A 61 -13.29 -7.64 16.74
CA PRO A 61 -12.74 -6.37 16.26
C PRO A 61 -11.81 -5.68 17.26
N GLU A 62 -11.97 -5.92 18.55
CA GLU A 62 -11.15 -5.39 19.65
C GLU A 62 -9.71 -5.92 19.63
N LEU A 63 -9.45 -7.05 18.96
CA LEU A 63 -8.11 -7.60 18.77
C LEU A 63 -7.36 -6.94 17.61
N LYS A 64 -8.02 -6.09 16.82
CA LYS A 64 -7.34 -5.36 15.74
C LYS A 64 -6.24 -4.52 16.38
N PRO A 65 -4.96 -4.74 16.02
CA PRO A 65 -3.92 -3.88 16.53
C PRO A 65 -4.26 -2.44 16.12
N PRO A 66 -3.92 -1.46 16.96
CA PRO A 66 -4.01 -0.08 16.55
C PRO A 66 -3.27 0.08 15.22
N PRO A 67 -3.77 0.93 14.33
CA PRO A 67 -3.10 1.12 13.06
C PRO A 67 -1.63 1.49 13.30
N PRO A 68 -0.67 0.83 12.63
CA PRO A 68 0.75 0.96 12.95
C PRO A 68 1.28 2.39 12.73
N TRP A 69 0.50 3.25 12.09
CA TRP A 69 0.83 4.64 11.83
C TRP A 69 0.48 5.62 12.96
N GLN A 70 -0.01 5.14 14.11
CA GLN A 70 -0.37 6.01 15.23
C GLN A 70 0.85 6.77 15.80
N ASP A 71 2.01 6.12 15.78
CA ASP A 71 3.29 6.67 16.29
C ASP A 71 4.33 6.89 15.17
N TRP A 72 3.98 6.69 13.90
CA TRP A 72 4.92 6.90 12.79
C TRP A 72 4.95 8.37 12.35
N SER A 73 6.15 8.95 12.36
CA SER A 73 6.43 10.17 11.58
C SER A 73 6.68 9.78 10.12
N LEU A 74 6.23 10.64 9.20
CA LEU A 74 6.72 10.55 7.83
C LEU A 74 8.18 11.03 7.85
N PRO A 75 9.08 10.37 7.11
CA PRO A 75 10.42 10.90 6.92
C PRO A 75 10.33 12.30 6.31
N GLU A 76 11.11 13.23 6.83
CA GLU A 76 11.27 14.55 6.21
C GLU A 76 12.01 14.40 4.89
N LEU A 77 11.66 15.23 3.91
CA LEU A 77 12.40 15.29 2.66
C LEU A 77 13.83 15.74 2.92
N THR A 78 14.78 15.10 2.26
CA THR A 78 16.17 15.57 2.21
C THR A 78 16.25 16.91 1.46
N HIS A 79 17.34 17.64 1.65
CA HIS A 79 17.53 18.92 0.97
C HIS A 79 17.49 18.78 -0.56
N GLU A 80 18.13 17.73 -1.09
CA GLU A 80 18.15 17.40 -2.52
C GLU A 80 16.75 17.09 -3.05
N GLU A 81 15.94 16.32 -2.30
CA GLU A 81 14.55 16.05 -2.69
C GLU A 81 13.68 17.32 -2.67
N ILE A 82 13.91 18.23 -1.72
CA ILE A 82 13.22 19.53 -1.66
C ILE A 82 13.58 20.37 -2.90
N GLU A 83 14.87 20.45 -3.25
CA GLU A 83 15.33 21.17 -4.44
C GLU A 83 14.69 20.59 -5.70
N ASN A 84 14.77 19.27 -5.89
CA ASN A 84 14.18 18.60 -7.06
C ASN A 84 12.66 18.84 -7.17
N VAL A 85 11.93 18.79 -6.04
CA VAL A 85 10.50 19.07 -6.02
C VAL A 85 10.22 20.55 -6.31
N SER A 86 11.08 21.47 -5.86
CA SER A 86 10.91 22.91 -6.07
C SER A 86 11.11 23.35 -7.52
N GLU A 87 11.84 22.56 -8.32
CA GLU A 87 12.04 22.80 -9.75
C GLU A 87 10.82 22.41 -10.61
N ILE A 88 9.87 21.66 -10.06
CA ILE A 88 8.66 21.24 -10.78
C ILE A 88 7.80 22.48 -11.07
N THR A 89 7.57 22.75 -12.35
CA THR A 89 6.71 23.87 -12.76
C THR A 89 5.24 23.55 -12.52
N ASN A 90 4.38 24.57 -12.52
CA ASN A 90 2.94 24.34 -12.38
C ASN A 90 2.38 23.50 -13.54
N GLU A 91 2.91 23.68 -14.75
CA GLU A 91 2.50 22.91 -15.93
C GLU A 91 2.92 21.43 -15.79
N GLU A 92 4.12 21.15 -15.29
CA GLU A 92 4.56 19.79 -14.99
C GLU A 92 3.72 19.17 -13.87
N LEU A 93 3.38 19.96 -12.85
CA LEU A 93 2.55 19.52 -11.73
C LEU A 93 1.14 19.12 -12.19
N GLU A 94 0.53 19.90 -13.08
CA GLU A 94 -0.76 19.57 -13.70
C GLU A 94 -0.68 18.32 -14.58
N ALA A 95 0.41 18.17 -15.35
CA ALA A 95 0.64 16.96 -16.14
C ALA A 95 0.78 15.71 -15.25
N ILE A 96 1.47 15.83 -14.12
CA ILE A 96 1.60 14.76 -13.12
C ILE A 96 0.22 14.42 -12.53
N ASP A 97 -0.55 15.42 -12.11
CA ASP A 97 -1.89 15.24 -11.55
C ASP A 97 -2.81 14.51 -12.56
N LEU A 98 -2.81 14.91 -13.83
CA LEU A 98 -3.58 14.27 -14.90
C LEU A 98 -3.12 12.83 -15.15
N ALA A 99 -1.82 12.59 -15.15
CA ALA A 99 -1.29 11.24 -15.33
C ALA A 99 -1.68 10.32 -14.16
N LEU A 100 -1.61 10.79 -12.91
CA LEU A 100 -2.04 10.02 -11.73
C LEU A 100 -3.53 9.65 -11.80
N LEU A 101 -4.38 10.56 -12.30
CA LEU A 101 -5.79 10.26 -12.58
C LEU A 101 -5.93 9.16 -13.64
N SER A 102 -5.12 9.19 -14.72
CA SER A 102 -5.17 8.17 -15.78
C SER A 102 -4.73 6.76 -15.34
N TYR A 103 -3.90 6.66 -14.29
CA TYR A 103 -3.52 5.37 -13.69
C TYR A 103 -4.58 4.80 -12.73
N SER A 104 -5.66 5.55 -12.51
CA SER A 104 -6.72 5.21 -11.57
C SER A 104 -8.03 4.88 -12.30
N ASN A 105 -8.95 4.21 -11.60
CA ASN A 105 -10.29 3.91 -12.12
C ASN A 105 -11.36 4.10 -11.03
N HIS A 106 -12.61 3.71 -11.34
CA HIS A 106 -13.75 3.86 -10.41
C HIS A 106 -13.84 2.79 -9.30
N GLN A 107 -12.86 1.88 -9.23
CA GLN A 107 -12.70 0.93 -8.12
C GLN A 107 -11.64 1.43 -7.15
N PHE A 108 -11.78 1.08 -5.86
CA PHE A 108 -10.77 1.43 -4.87
C PHE A 108 -9.46 0.69 -5.16
N GLN A 109 -8.39 1.46 -5.33
CA GLN A 109 -7.04 0.97 -5.59
C GLN A 109 -6.09 1.54 -4.54
N LYS A 110 -5.11 0.73 -4.12
CA LYS A 110 -4.06 1.18 -3.19
C LYS A 110 -3.30 2.37 -3.76
N VAL A 111 -3.13 3.42 -2.97
CA VAL A 111 -2.34 4.59 -3.36
C VAL A 111 -0.90 4.18 -3.69
N ALA A 112 -0.30 3.29 -2.88
CA ALA A 112 1.03 2.74 -3.15
C ALA A 112 1.14 2.01 -4.50
N ARG A 113 0.05 1.38 -4.97
CA ARG A 113 0.03 0.75 -6.30
C ARG A 113 0.02 1.81 -7.39
N ILE A 114 -0.85 2.82 -7.29
CA ILE A 114 -0.95 3.89 -8.29
C ILE A 114 0.39 4.62 -8.42
N VAL A 115 0.98 5.04 -7.29
CA VAL A 115 2.27 5.73 -7.26
C VAL A 115 3.39 4.84 -7.78
N GLY A 116 3.45 3.57 -7.36
CA GLY A 116 4.47 2.64 -7.85
C GLY A 116 4.41 2.41 -9.36
N VAL A 117 3.19 2.27 -9.92
CA VAL A 117 2.99 2.15 -11.37
C VAL A 117 3.38 3.45 -12.08
N PHE A 118 2.94 4.61 -11.56
CA PHE A 118 3.31 5.91 -12.10
C PHE A 118 4.84 6.09 -12.16
N MET A 119 5.55 5.81 -11.08
CA MET A 119 7.02 5.95 -11.03
C MET A 119 7.74 4.98 -11.98
N THR A 120 7.14 3.82 -12.24
CA THR A 120 7.74 2.79 -13.11
C THR A 120 7.48 3.09 -14.60
N GLU A 121 6.28 3.56 -14.94
CA GLU A 121 5.81 3.63 -16.33
C GLU A 121 5.75 5.05 -16.89
N SER A 122 5.59 6.07 -16.05
CA SER A 122 5.41 7.45 -16.50
C SER A 122 6.74 8.11 -16.81
N LYS A 123 6.84 8.70 -18.00
CA LYS A 123 7.97 9.57 -18.37
C LYS A 123 8.02 10.89 -17.58
N LEU A 124 6.96 11.21 -16.85
CA LEU A 124 6.90 12.38 -15.98
C LEU A 124 7.61 12.15 -14.64
N HIS A 125 7.92 10.89 -14.29
CA HIS A 125 8.75 10.61 -13.13
C HIS A 125 10.21 10.99 -13.44
N LYS A 126 10.79 11.84 -12.60
CA LYS A 126 12.20 12.23 -12.64
C LYS A 126 12.92 11.54 -11.49
N ALA A 127 14.14 11.07 -11.74
CA ALA A 127 15.01 10.56 -10.68
C ALA A 127 15.22 11.65 -9.61
N GLY A 128 15.19 11.25 -8.34
CA GLY A 128 15.31 12.20 -7.22
C GLY A 128 13.98 12.81 -6.73
N ILE A 129 12.85 12.49 -7.37
CA ILE A 129 11.51 12.82 -6.84
C ILE A 129 11.00 11.66 -5.98
N PRO A 130 10.77 11.87 -4.67
CA PRO A 130 10.37 10.79 -3.78
C PRO A 130 8.90 10.41 -3.93
N ASP A 131 8.56 9.17 -3.57
CA ASP A 131 7.21 8.63 -3.66
C ASP A 131 6.18 9.42 -2.81
N ILE A 132 6.63 9.98 -1.68
CA ILE A 132 5.85 10.85 -0.80
C ILE A 132 5.38 12.14 -1.49
N PHE A 133 6.11 12.64 -2.49
CA PHE A 133 5.63 13.79 -3.27
C PHE A 133 4.37 13.42 -4.06
N TYR A 134 4.36 12.25 -4.71
CA TYR A 134 3.19 11.78 -5.46
C TYR A 134 2.02 11.42 -4.56
N SER A 135 2.28 10.97 -3.32
CA SER A 135 1.24 10.77 -2.31
C SER A 135 0.53 12.08 -1.94
N GLN A 136 1.30 13.15 -1.76
CA GLN A 136 0.78 14.49 -1.51
C GLN A 136 -0.03 15.03 -2.70
N ARG A 137 0.36 14.68 -3.94
CA ARG A 137 -0.45 14.98 -5.13
C ARG A 137 -1.81 14.30 -5.08
N ILE A 138 -1.85 13.01 -4.72
CA ILE A 138 -3.11 12.27 -4.56
C ILE A 138 -3.97 12.88 -3.45
N GLU A 139 -3.38 13.29 -2.33
CA GLU A 139 -4.09 14.00 -1.26
C GLU A 139 -4.70 15.32 -1.77
N ALA A 140 -3.94 16.11 -2.54
CA ALA A 140 -4.44 17.34 -3.16
C ALA A 140 -5.62 17.06 -4.13
N LEU A 141 -5.55 15.99 -4.92
CA LEU A 141 -6.62 15.55 -5.82
C LEU A 141 -7.87 15.09 -5.06
N CYS A 142 -7.70 14.46 -3.89
CA CYS A 142 -8.81 14.16 -2.97
C CYS A 142 -9.44 15.45 -2.45
N GLY A 143 -8.63 16.43 -2.04
CA GLY A 143 -9.10 17.74 -1.59
C GLY A 143 -9.87 18.51 -2.68
N LYS A 144 -9.55 18.28 -3.96
CA LYS A 144 -10.27 18.81 -5.13
C LYS A 144 -11.54 18.02 -5.49
N GLY A 145 -11.82 16.90 -4.81
CA GLY A 145 -12.97 16.04 -5.10
C GLY A 145 -12.83 15.17 -6.35
N LEU A 146 -11.64 15.07 -6.94
CA LEU A 146 -11.36 14.23 -8.11
C LEU A 146 -11.16 12.75 -7.72
N PHE A 147 -10.72 12.53 -6.48
CA PHE A 147 -10.69 11.21 -5.85
C PHE A 147 -11.58 11.16 -4.61
N GLU A 148 -12.23 10.00 -4.43
CA GLU A 148 -12.71 9.56 -3.13
C GLU A 148 -11.65 8.65 -2.48
N PHE A 149 -11.49 8.72 -1.16
CA PHE A 149 -10.50 7.93 -0.45
C PHE A 149 -11.07 7.14 0.73
N LYS A 150 -10.37 6.07 1.11
CA LYS A 150 -10.60 5.30 2.35
C LYS A 150 -9.26 4.98 2.99
N GLY A 151 -9.22 5.02 4.32
CA GLY A 151 -8.01 4.79 5.11
C GLY A 151 -7.29 6.10 5.45
N ASN A 152 -5.96 6.09 5.43
CA ASN A 152 -5.16 7.24 5.85
C ASN A 152 -4.27 7.76 4.71
N LEU A 153 -4.63 8.91 4.14
CA LEU A 153 -3.90 9.57 3.03
C LEU A 153 -2.43 9.84 3.35
N LYS A 154 -2.10 10.07 4.64
CA LYS A 154 -0.72 10.25 5.10
C LYS A 154 0.16 9.03 4.83
N PHE A 155 -0.41 7.82 4.72
CA PHE A 155 0.34 6.58 4.54
C PHE A 155 -0.21 5.77 3.37
N MET A 156 0.44 5.89 2.20
CA MET A 156 0.00 5.27 0.93
C MET A 156 -0.32 3.77 1.01
N ARG A 157 0.38 3.00 1.86
CA ARG A 157 0.15 1.56 2.04
C ARG A 157 -1.20 1.25 2.71
N TYR A 158 -1.76 2.22 3.42
CA TYR A 158 -3.02 2.12 4.17
C TYR A 158 -4.12 3.02 3.61
N CYS A 159 -3.90 3.60 2.43
CA CYS A 159 -4.90 4.39 1.73
C CYS A 159 -5.29 3.74 0.42
N GLU A 160 -6.57 3.86 0.09
CA GLU A 160 -7.12 3.52 -1.23
C GLU A 160 -7.86 4.73 -1.78
N VAL A 161 -7.81 4.90 -3.10
CA VAL A 161 -8.54 5.94 -3.82
C VAL A 161 -9.30 5.36 -5.01
N ARG A 162 -10.33 6.07 -5.45
CA ARG A 162 -11.04 5.82 -6.72
C ARG A 162 -11.46 7.14 -7.35
N LEU A 163 -11.59 7.17 -8.67
CA LEU A 163 -12.11 8.33 -9.39
C LEU A 163 -13.56 8.62 -9.00
N THR A 164 -13.85 9.87 -8.67
CA THR A 164 -15.21 10.37 -8.45
C THR A 164 -15.98 10.35 -9.78
N GLN A 165 -17.31 10.18 -9.76
CA GLN A 165 -18.12 10.25 -10.98
C GLN A 165 -18.06 11.60 -11.71
N THR A 166 -17.67 12.67 -11.00
CA THR A 166 -17.48 14.02 -11.55
C THR A 166 -16.08 14.22 -12.16
N ALA A 167 -15.16 13.28 -12.00
CA ALA A 167 -13.84 13.34 -12.62
C ALA A 167 -13.92 12.86 -14.08
N MET A 168 -14.55 13.67 -14.95
CA MET A 168 -14.52 13.56 -16.41
C MET A 168 -14.52 14.95 -17.03
#